data_AF-A0A4P0XQP9-F1
#
_entry.id   AF-A0A4P0XQP9-F1
#
_cell.length_a   1.000
_cell.length_b   1.000
_cell.length_c   1.000
_cell.angle_alpha   90.00
_cell.angle_beta   90.00
_cell.angle_gamma   90.00
#
_symmetry.space_group_name_H-M   'P 1'
#
loop_
_entity.id
_entity.type
_entity.pdbx_description
1 polymer ?
#
loop_
_entity_poly.entity_id
_entity_poly.type
_entity_poly.pdbx_seq_one_letter_code
_entity_poly.pdbx_strand_id
1 'polypeptide(L)'
;MAQQKSVTLVISHLLDPQHSQRYEEWLGKIMPIAAEFPGHLGANVIRPAAGQNLWSVIIRFDTLEHLYAWTQSGNPSATGG
;
A
#
# COMPACT_ATOMS: atom_id res chain seq x y z
N MET A 1 6.60 -28.36 2.04
CA MET A 1 6.82 -26.90 2.07
C MET A 1 5.51 -26.26 2.51
N ALA A 2 5.49 -25.53 3.63
CA ALA A 2 4.27 -24.87 4.07
C ALA A 2 3.99 -23.69 3.12
N GLN A 3 2.84 -23.70 2.45
CA GLN A 3 2.37 -22.53 1.71
C GLN A 3 2.07 -21.45 2.76
N GLN A 4 2.97 -20.49 2.92
CA GLN A 4 2.73 -19.36 3.80
C GLN A 4 1.57 -18.55 3.20
N LYS A 5 0.38 -18.69 3.79
CA LYS A 5 -0.81 -17.93 3.38
C LYS A 5 -0.58 -16.49 3.82
N SER A 6 -0.39 -15.61 2.84
CA SER A 6 -0.34 -14.17 3.05
C SER A 6 -1.39 -13.51 2.17
N VAL A 7 -1.96 -12.41 2.65
CA VAL A 7 -2.88 -11.58 1.87
C VAL A 7 -2.10 -10.42 1.28
N THR A 8 -2.29 -10.17 -0.01
CA THR A 8 -1.60 -9.09 -0.73
C THR A 8 -2.62 -8.05 -1.18
N LEU A 9 -2.40 -6.80 -0.79
CA LEU A 9 -3.10 -5.64 -1.31
C LEU A 9 -2.26 -4.99 -2.40
N VAL A 10 -2.88 -4.70 -3.54
CA VAL A 10 -2.29 -3.91 -4.62
C VAL A 10 -3.09 -2.63 -4.78
N ILE A 11 -2.43 -1.50 -4.61
CA ILE A 11 -3.02 -0.17 -4.77
C ILE A 11 -2.42 0.45 -6.02
N SER A 12 -3.29 0.87 -6.94
CA SER A 12 -2.92 1.46 -8.22
C SER A 12 -3.26 2.94 -8.23
N HIS A 13 -2.28 3.79 -8.51
CA HIS A 13 -2.48 5.23 -8.63
C HIS A 13 -2.04 5.71 -10.01
N LEU A 14 -2.96 6.34 -10.73
CA LEU A 14 -2.64 7.09 -11.95
C LEU A 14 -2.29 8.51 -11.56
N LEU A 15 -1.03 8.90 -11.76
CA LEU A 15 -0.52 10.19 -11.36
C LEU A 15 0.00 10.97 -12.56
N ASP A 16 -0.24 12.28 -12.55
CA ASP A 16 0.43 13.19 -13.47
C ASP A 16 1.96 13.15 -13.20
N PRO A 17 2.81 12.99 -14.23
CA PRO A 17 4.27 12.99 -14.09
C PRO A 17 4.81 14.16 -13.27
N GLN A 18 4.18 15.35 -13.33
CA GLN A 18 4.61 16.53 -12.58
C GLN A 18 4.45 16.37 -11.06
N HIS A 19 3.62 15.42 -10.60
CA HIS A 19 3.38 15.13 -9.18
C HIS A 19 4.14 13.89 -8.68
N SER A 20 4.86 13.18 -9.56
CA SER A 20 5.58 11.94 -9.25
C SER A 20 6.57 12.11 -8.09
N GLN A 21 7.38 13.17 -8.08
CA GLN A 21 8.36 13.44 -7.04
C GLN A 21 7.71 13.66 -5.66
N ARG A 22 6.65 14.50 -5.60
CA ARG A 22 5.92 14.74 -4.35
C ARG A 22 5.29 13.45 -3.82
N TYR A 23 4.78 12.62 -4.72
CA TYR A 23 4.20 11.34 -4.36
C TYR A 23 5.24 10.37 -3.80
N GLU A 24 6.43 10.32 -4.41
CA GLU A 24 7.56 9.51 -3.93
C GLU A 24 8.04 9.97 -2.55
N GLU A 25 8.15 11.28 -2.31
CA GLU A 25 8.49 11.84 -0.99
C GLU A 25 7.44 11.49 0.07
N TRP A 26 6.15 11.52 -0.31
CA TRP A 26 5.06 11.11 0.58
C TRP A 26 5.12 9.61 0.89
N LEU A 27 5.37 8.77 -0.12
CA LEU A 27 5.57 7.33 0.06
C LEU A 27 6.73 7.03 1.03
N GLY A 28 7.84 7.75 0.90
CA GLY A 28 9.00 7.61 1.80
C GLY A 28 8.67 7.89 3.27
N LYS A 29 7.63 8.68 3.56
CA LYS A 29 7.18 8.99 4.92
C LYS A 29 6.12 8.00 5.42
N ILE A 30 5.20 7.58 4.57
CA ILE A 30 4.07 6.73 4.96
C ILE A 30 4.44 5.25 5.00
N MET A 31 5.30 4.77 4.09
CA MET A 31 5.67 3.34 4.05
C MET A 31 6.31 2.83 5.35
N PRO A 32 7.22 3.56 6.02
CA PRO A 32 7.73 3.16 7.33
C PRO A 32 6.63 3.03 8.39
N ILE A 33 5.68 3.96 8.44
CA ILE A 33 4.55 3.94 9.38
C ILE A 33 3.65 2.72 9.09
N ALA A 34 3.37 2.45 7.81
CA ALA A 34 2.60 1.27 7.41
C ALA A 34 3.32 -0.04 7.76
N ALA A 35 4.67 -0.04 7.78
CA ALA A 35 5.45 -1.21 8.13
C ALA A 35 5.39 -1.58 9.62
N GLU A 36 5.00 -0.65 10.49
CA GLU A 36 4.81 -0.88 11.93
C GLU A 36 3.46 -1.53 12.26
N PHE A 37 2.54 -1.65 11.29
CA PHE A 37 1.22 -2.20 11.52
C PHE A 37 1.29 -3.71 11.83
N PRO A 38 0.48 -4.22 12.78
CA PRO A 38 0.43 -5.64 13.10
C PRO A 38 0.22 -6.50 11.85
N GLY A 39 0.99 -7.59 11.73
CA GLY A 39 0.89 -8.53 10.63
C GLY A 39 1.50 -8.08 9.29
N HIS A 40 2.10 -6.89 9.22
CA HIS A 40 2.76 -6.43 8.00
C HIS A 40 3.99 -7.28 7.65
N LEU A 41 3.99 -7.87 6.46
CA LEU A 41 5.05 -8.75 5.93
C LEU A 41 5.97 -8.05 4.91
N GLY A 42 5.71 -6.79 4.59
CA GLY A 42 6.51 -5.98 3.67
C GLY A 42 5.68 -5.23 2.65
N ALA A 43 6.23 -4.12 2.18
CA ALA A 43 5.69 -3.30 1.12
C ALA A 43 6.70 -3.18 -0.03
N ASN A 44 6.20 -3.07 -1.26
CA ASN A 44 6.99 -2.80 -2.45
C ASN A 44 6.30 -1.75 -3.32
N VAL A 45 7.07 -0.83 -3.89
CA VAL A 45 6.58 0.23 -4.76
C VAL A 45 7.15 0.02 -6.15
N ILE A 46 6.25 -0.12 -7.13
CA ILE A 46 6.57 -0.18 -8.55
C ILE A 46 6.35 1.21 -9.13
N ARG A 47 7.47 1.83 -9.52
CA ARG A 47 7.47 3.11 -10.24
C ARG A 47 7.06 2.90 -11.70
N PRO A 48 6.32 3.84 -12.31
CA PRO A 48 6.00 3.76 -13.72
C PRO A 48 7.28 3.81 -14.56
N ALA A 49 7.25 3.15 -15.71
CA ALA A 49 8.27 3.33 -16.73
C ALA A 49 8.15 4.72 -17.39
N ALA A 50 9.20 5.15 -18.11
CA ALA A 50 9.17 6.41 -18.86
C ALA A 50 7.96 6.46 -19.81
N GLY A 51 7.19 7.55 -19.73
CA GLY A 51 5.95 7.74 -20.51
C GLY A 51 4.71 7.05 -19.93
N GLN A 52 4.80 6.41 -18.76
CA GLN A 52 3.66 5.86 -18.03
C GLN A 52 3.38 6.64 -16.75
N ASN A 53 2.14 6.52 -16.28
CA ASN A 53 1.62 7.27 -15.13
C ASN A 53 1.12 6.36 -14.00
N LEU A 54 1.21 5.04 -14.19
CA LEU A 54 0.67 4.06 -13.24
C LEU A 54 1.74 3.68 -12.21
N TRP A 55 1.48 4.08 -10.96
CA TRP A 55 2.21 3.64 -9.79
C TRP A 55 1.47 2.46 -9.16
N SER A 56 2.21 1.45 -8.71
CA SER A 56 1.62 0.34 -7.95
C SER A 56 2.32 0.16 -6.62
N VAL A 57 1.54 0.14 -5.55
CA VAL A 57 1.99 -0.14 -4.19
C VAL A 57 1.46 -1.51 -3.80
N ILE A 58 2.36 -2.42 -3.44
CA ILE A 58 2.06 -3.79 -3.05
C ILE A 58 2.36 -3.91 -1.57
N ILE A 59 1.38 -4.30 -0.76
CA ILE A 59 1.53 -4.48 0.69
C ILE A 59 1.07 -5.88 1.05
N ARG A 60 1.84 -6.59 1.86
CA ARG A 60 1.55 -7.97 2.27
C ARG A 60 1.27 -8.04 3.76
N PHE A 61 0.28 -8.84 4.13
CA PHE A 61 -0.08 -9.16 5.50
C PHE A 61 -0.14 -10.66 5.73
N ASP A 62 0.07 -11.08 6.97
CA ASP A 62 -0.07 -12.47 7.41
C ASP A 62 -1.54 -12.96 7.40
N THR A 63 -2.49 -12.06 7.64
CA THR A 63 -3.92 -12.36 7.74
C THR A 63 -4.77 -11.31 7.03
N LEU A 64 -6.00 -11.71 6.68
CA LEU A 64 -7.00 -10.81 6.11
C LEU A 64 -7.51 -9.79 7.14
N GLU A 65 -7.55 -10.17 8.42
CA GLU A 65 -7.99 -9.30 9.52
C GLU A 65 -7.04 -8.12 9.71
N HIS A 66 -5.72 -8.37 9.73
CA HIS A 66 -4.72 -7.31 9.80
C HIS A 66 -4.77 -6.37 8.59
N LEU A 67 -4.99 -6.92 7.39
CA LEU A 67 -5.19 -6.12 6.17
C LEU A 67 -6.42 -5.20 6.31
N TYR A 68 -7.56 -5.71 6.78
CA TYR A 68 -8.78 -4.91 6.98
C TYR A 68 -8.62 -3.84 8.07
N ALA A 69 -7.97 -4.19 9.19
CA ALA A 69 -7.69 -3.20 10.24
C ALA A 69 -6.83 -2.05 9.70
N TRP A 70 -5.82 -2.35 8.89
CA TRP A 70 -4.98 -1.35 8.24
C TRP A 70 -5.79 -0.44 7.29
N THR A 71 -6.62 -1.01 6.40
CA THR A 71 -7.43 -0.19 5.48
C THR A 71 -8.47 0.68 6.18
N GLN A 72 -8.99 0.25 7.33
CA GLN A 72 -9.92 1.04 8.15
C GLN A 72 -9.21 2.17 8.91
N SER A 73 -7.94 1.98 9.32
CA SER A 73 -7.18 3.01 10.03
C SER A 73 -6.91 4.26 9.19
N GLY A 74 -6.87 4.12 7.86
CA GLY A 74 -6.69 5.23 6.92
C GLY A 74 -7.97 5.94 6.47
N ASN A 75 -9.16 5.46 6.88
CA ASN A 75 -10.44 5.99 6.42
C ASN A 75 -11.32 6.46 7.61
N PRO A 76 -11.43 7.78 7.89
CA PRO A 76 -12.40 8.29 8.86
C PRO A 76 -13.88 8.26 8.40
N SER A 77 -14.24 7.54 7.33
CA SER A 77 -15.64 7.38 6.93
C SER A 77 -15.91 6.09 6.16
N ALA A 78 -16.08 5.02 6.92
CA ALA A 78 -16.97 3.92 6.54
C ALA A 78 -17.83 3.53 7.75
N THR A 79 -18.58 4.49 8.29
CA THR A 79 -19.83 4.16 9.00
C THR A 79 -20.78 3.56 7.97
N GLY A 80 -20.90 2.23 8.00
CA GLY A 80 -21.91 1.51 7.25
C GLY A 80 -23.32 1.79 7.76
N GLY A 81 -24.30 1.50 6.90
CA GLY A 81 -25.69 1.22 7.27
C GLY A 81 -26.59 2.43 7.35
#